data_AF-E7D187-F1
#
_entry.id   AF-E7D187-F1
#
_cell.length_a   1.000
_cell.length_b   1.000
_cell.length_c   1.000
_cell.angle_alpha   90.00
_cell.angle_beta   90.00
_cell.angle_gamma   90.00
#
_symmetry.space_group_name_H-M   'P 1'
#
loop_
_entity.id
_entity.type
_entity.pdbx_description
1 polymer ?
#
loop_
_entity_poly.entity_id
_entity_poly.type
_entity_poly.pdbx_seq_one_letter_code
_entity_poly.pdbx_strand_id
1 'polypeptide(L)'
;GTRMGDPKEEVDGPNEQNDVEKSEAVSIETLEDKQNCPKQLDKLKELILNHVENACDQTASLPKSVIRLVGALKGLQYQHVLKEVDFFKELHALEIKYESIFKSLYDKRASIVSGAYFPTDKECEFQTDSDKELELSNEIQQKVKLVDDTTDNETEDPNIKGIPDFWLTAFKNAPSIADMIEEHDEPILKHLIDVRATTHMEPMGYTLEFHFEPNEYFTNSV
;
A
#
# COMPACT_ATOMS: atom_id res chain seq x y z
N GLY A 1 -47.85 -25.47 61.79
CA GLY A 1 -47.07 -26.69 61.54
C GLY A 1 -47.93 -27.67 60.80
N THR A 2 -47.63 -27.90 59.52
CA THR A 2 -48.21 -28.95 58.69
C THR A 2 -47.12 -29.45 57.75
N ARG A 3 -47.23 -30.72 57.38
CA ARG A 3 -46.20 -31.72 57.07
C ARG A 3 -46.20 -32.06 55.57
N MET A 4 -45.06 -32.61 55.10
CA MET A 4 -44.83 -33.41 53.87
C MET A 4 -44.96 -32.64 52.54
N GLY A 5 -44.10 -32.77 51.54
CA GLY A 5 -43.20 -33.87 51.16
C GLY A 5 -43.45 -34.17 49.66
N ASP A 6 -42.49 -33.76 48.83
CA ASP A 6 -42.19 -33.96 47.38
C ASP A 6 -42.87 -35.14 46.61
N PRO A 7 -42.99 -35.13 45.25
CA PRO A 7 -41.82 -34.93 44.35
C PRO A 7 -41.98 -34.37 42.91
N LYS A 8 -40.85 -33.79 42.45
CA LYS A 8 -40.19 -33.82 41.13
C LYS A 8 -41.02 -33.71 39.83
N GLU A 9 -40.66 -32.69 39.04
CA GLU A 9 -40.45 -32.83 37.59
C GLU A 9 -39.27 -31.94 37.17
N GLU A 10 -38.15 -32.57 36.80
CA GLU A 10 -37.09 -31.96 35.99
C GLU A 10 -37.62 -31.80 34.57
N VAL A 11 -37.67 -30.57 34.06
CA VAL A 11 -37.68 -30.33 32.61
C VAL A 11 -36.53 -29.40 32.29
N ASP A 12 -35.57 -30.03 31.62
CA ASP A 12 -34.39 -29.52 30.94
C ASP A 12 -34.75 -28.32 30.06
N GLY A 13 -34.25 -27.14 30.42
CA GLY A 13 -34.38 -25.93 29.60
C GLY A 13 -33.24 -25.92 28.58
N PRO A 14 -33.50 -25.80 27.26
CA PRO A 14 -32.42 -25.76 26.29
C PRO A 14 -31.62 -24.48 26.46
N ASN A 15 -30.34 -24.70 26.69
CA ASN A 15 -29.23 -23.78 26.68
C ASN A 15 -29.14 -23.11 25.29
N GLU A 16 -29.82 -21.98 25.07
CA GLU A 16 -29.58 -21.12 23.91
C GLU A 16 -28.29 -20.31 24.15
N GLN A 17 -27.17 -20.97 23.89
CA GLN A 17 -25.96 -20.30 23.43
C GLN A 17 -26.32 -19.63 22.10
N ASN A 18 -26.68 -18.35 22.17
CA ASN A 18 -26.68 -17.47 21.01
C ASN A 18 -25.22 -17.31 20.55
N ASP A 19 -24.76 -18.27 19.75
CA ASP A 19 -23.66 -18.04 18.82
C ASP A 19 -24.16 -17.03 17.80
N VAL A 20 -23.93 -15.76 18.11
CA VAL A 20 -23.95 -14.68 17.14
C VAL A 20 -22.78 -14.98 16.19
N GLU A 21 -23.05 -15.79 15.16
CA GLU A 21 -22.16 -15.91 14.00
C GLU A 21 -21.95 -14.49 13.46
N LYS A 22 -20.74 -13.99 13.71
CA LYS A 22 -20.18 -12.78 13.11
C LYS A 22 -20.59 -12.73 11.65
N SER A 23 -21.38 -11.73 11.28
CA SER A 23 -21.29 -11.21 9.93
C SER A 23 -19.86 -10.70 9.77
N GLU A 24 -19.02 -11.50 9.11
CA GLU A 24 -17.79 -10.99 8.53
C GLU A 24 -18.20 -10.03 7.42
N ALA A 25 -18.49 -8.80 7.81
CA ALA A 25 -18.19 -7.66 6.97
C ALA A 25 -16.72 -7.84 6.60
N VAL A 26 -16.46 -8.12 5.32
CA VAL A 26 -15.10 -8.19 4.81
C VAL A 26 -14.49 -6.82 5.06
N SER A 27 -13.69 -6.73 6.12
CA SER A 27 -12.70 -5.69 6.26
C SER A 27 -11.93 -5.68 4.95
N ILE A 28 -11.91 -4.51 4.30
CA ILE A 28 -11.02 -4.24 3.18
C ILE A 28 -9.61 -4.14 3.76
N GLU A 29 -9.11 -5.24 4.30
CA GLU A 29 -7.74 -5.46 4.72
C GLU A 29 -7.20 -6.50 3.76
N THR A 30 -6.68 -6.00 2.64
CA THR A 30 -5.40 -6.38 2.02
C THR A 30 -5.31 -5.64 0.69
N LEU A 31 -4.94 -4.36 0.76
CA LEU A 31 -4.36 -3.62 -0.37
C LEU A 31 -2.87 -3.99 -0.51
N GLU A 32 -2.52 -5.28 -0.38
CA GLU A 32 -1.12 -5.72 -0.37
C GLU A 32 -0.61 -6.17 -1.74
N ASP A 33 -1.49 -6.44 -2.71
CA ASP A 33 -1.05 -6.73 -4.08
C ASP A 33 -1.33 -5.54 -4.99
N LYS A 34 -0.42 -4.57 -5.05
CA LYS A 34 -0.45 -3.54 -6.11
C LYS A 34 -0.05 -4.10 -7.49
N GLN A 35 0.42 -5.35 -7.57
CA GLN A 35 1.26 -5.80 -8.69
C GLN A 35 0.57 -6.07 -10.04
N ASN A 36 -0.73 -5.75 -10.25
CA ASN A 36 -1.36 -5.95 -11.57
C ASN A 36 -2.75 -5.31 -11.76
N CYS A 37 -2.87 -3.98 -11.86
CA CYS A 37 -4.17 -3.30 -12.07
C CYS A 37 -5.09 -3.83 -13.21
N PRO A 38 -4.63 -4.25 -14.41
CA PRO A 38 -5.54 -4.69 -15.48
C PRO A 38 -6.09 -6.09 -15.18
N LYS A 39 -5.24 -6.98 -14.65
CA LYS A 39 -5.67 -8.29 -14.17
C LYS A 39 -6.52 -8.15 -12.93
N GLN A 40 -6.37 -7.10 -12.12
CA GLN A 40 -7.24 -6.86 -10.97
C GLN A 40 -8.64 -6.45 -11.37
N LEU A 41 -8.82 -5.67 -12.44
CA LEU A 41 -10.18 -5.33 -12.89
C LEU A 41 -10.91 -6.55 -13.45
N ASP A 42 -10.24 -7.37 -14.26
CA ASP A 42 -10.85 -8.58 -14.80
C ASP A 42 -10.97 -9.68 -13.74
N LYS A 43 -10.01 -9.82 -12.82
CA LYS A 43 -10.11 -10.68 -11.63
C LYS A 43 -11.17 -10.19 -10.65
N LEU A 44 -11.42 -8.88 -10.55
CA LEU A 44 -12.50 -8.32 -9.74
C LEU A 44 -13.85 -8.63 -10.39
N LYS A 45 -13.97 -8.45 -11.72
CA LYS A 45 -15.16 -8.90 -12.46
C LYS A 45 -15.40 -10.41 -12.28
N GLU A 46 -14.35 -11.22 -12.38
CA GLU A 46 -14.42 -12.68 -12.22
C GLU A 46 -14.73 -13.09 -10.77
N LEU A 47 -14.10 -12.45 -9.78
CA LEU A 47 -14.33 -12.72 -8.35
C LEU A 47 -15.74 -12.30 -7.93
N ILE A 48 -16.26 -11.20 -8.46
CA ILE A 48 -17.64 -10.78 -8.20
C ILE A 48 -18.63 -11.67 -8.95
N LEU A 49 -18.32 -12.10 -10.18
CA LEU A 49 -19.14 -13.08 -10.89
C LEU A 49 -19.18 -14.42 -10.15
N ASN A 50 -18.03 -14.89 -9.65
CA ASN A 50 -17.91 -16.08 -8.82
C ASN A 50 -18.68 -15.93 -7.50
N HIS A 51 -18.66 -14.76 -6.85
CA HIS A 51 -19.47 -14.52 -5.65
C HIS A 51 -20.98 -14.60 -5.96
N VAL A 52 -21.40 -14.07 -7.11
CA VAL A 52 -22.77 -14.18 -7.61
C VAL A 52 -23.14 -15.63 -7.98
N GLU A 53 -22.21 -16.41 -8.49
CA GLU A 53 -22.38 -17.83 -8.83
C GLU A 53 -22.39 -18.73 -7.59
N ASN A 54 -21.51 -18.54 -6.63
CA ASN A 54 -21.44 -19.31 -5.38
C ASN A 54 -22.70 -19.14 -4.51
N ALA A 55 -23.34 -17.98 -4.56
CA ALA A 55 -24.65 -17.78 -3.95
C ALA A 55 -25.75 -18.66 -4.58
N CYS A 56 -25.54 -19.22 -5.78
CA CYS A 56 -26.50 -20.08 -6.47
C CYS A 56 -26.62 -21.47 -5.82
N ASP A 57 -25.52 -22.03 -5.31
CA ASP A 57 -25.52 -23.37 -4.71
C ASP A 57 -26.37 -23.44 -3.43
N GLN A 58 -26.44 -22.32 -2.70
CA GLN A 58 -27.31 -22.17 -1.54
C GLN A 58 -28.79 -21.89 -1.91
N THR A 59 -29.09 -21.62 -3.18
CA THR A 59 -30.45 -21.26 -3.65
C THR A 59 -31.24 -22.43 -4.25
N ALA A 60 -30.59 -23.57 -4.51
CA ALA A 60 -31.22 -24.74 -5.13
C ALA A 60 -32.34 -25.37 -4.26
N SER A 61 -32.30 -25.15 -2.94
CA SER A 61 -33.32 -25.62 -1.99
C SER A 61 -34.46 -24.61 -1.76
N LEU A 62 -34.37 -23.40 -2.33
CA LEU A 62 -35.30 -22.31 -2.05
C LEU A 62 -36.57 -22.37 -2.94
N PRO A 63 -37.70 -21.82 -2.46
CA PRO A 63 -38.91 -21.71 -3.26
C PRO A 63 -38.69 -20.88 -4.54
N LYS A 64 -39.40 -21.23 -5.63
CA LYS A 64 -39.28 -20.57 -6.94
C LYS A 64 -39.48 -19.05 -6.88
N SER A 65 -40.35 -18.56 -6.00
CA SER A 65 -40.57 -17.12 -5.78
C SER A 65 -39.34 -16.43 -5.23
N VAL A 66 -38.61 -17.07 -4.32
CA VAL A 66 -37.37 -16.57 -3.71
C VAL A 66 -36.22 -16.57 -4.72
N ILE A 67 -36.09 -17.64 -5.52
CA ILE A 67 -35.08 -17.72 -6.60
C ILE A 67 -35.25 -16.54 -7.58
N ARG A 68 -36.48 -16.17 -7.93
CA ARG A 68 -36.76 -15.02 -8.79
C ARG A 68 -36.30 -13.69 -8.16
N LEU A 69 -36.48 -13.52 -6.85
CA LEU A 69 -36.02 -12.33 -6.12
C LEU A 69 -34.49 -12.27 -6.09
N VAL A 70 -33.84 -13.40 -5.81
CA VAL A 70 -32.37 -13.51 -5.84
C VAL A 70 -31.85 -13.17 -7.24
N GLY A 71 -32.48 -13.65 -8.30
CA GLY A 71 -32.12 -13.28 -9.68
C GLY A 71 -32.21 -11.77 -9.95
N ALA A 72 -33.21 -11.08 -9.40
CA ALA A 72 -33.31 -9.63 -9.50
C ALA A 72 -32.19 -8.91 -8.74
N LEU A 73 -31.84 -9.38 -7.54
CA LEU A 73 -30.72 -8.85 -6.75
C LEU A 73 -29.37 -9.05 -7.45
N LYS A 74 -29.16 -10.22 -8.07
CA LYS A 74 -27.96 -10.48 -8.90
C LYS A 74 -27.84 -9.49 -10.06
N GLY A 75 -28.96 -9.17 -10.71
CA GLY A 75 -29.00 -8.15 -11.75
C GLY A 75 -28.59 -6.76 -11.25
N LEU A 76 -29.04 -6.35 -10.06
CA LEU A 76 -28.63 -5.10 -9.42
C LEU A 76 -27.14 -5.12 -9.03
N GLN A 77 -26.66 -6.23 -8.48
CA GLN A 77 -25.24 -6.40 -8.16
C GLN A 77 -24.37 -6.27 -9.41
N TYR A 78 -24.77 -6.90 -10.51
CA TYR A 78 -24.06 -6.76 -11.79
C TYR A 78 -24.01 -5.29 -12.26
N GLN A 79 -25.11 -4.55 -12.14
CA GLN A 79 -25.12 -3.12 -12.47
C GLN A 79 -24.18 -2.31 -11.57
N HIS A 80 -24.10 -2.64 -10.27
CA HIS A 80 -23.14 -2.02 -9.35
C HIS A 80 -21.70 -2.24 -9.82
N VAL A 81 -21.36 -3.48 -10.16
CA VAL A 81 -20.03 -3.85 -10.65
C VAL A 81 -19.64 -3.09 -11.91
N LEU A 82 -20.59 -2.92 -12.85
CA LEU A 82 -20.32 -2.12 -14.05
C LEU A 82 -19.97 -0.67 -13.71
N LYS A 83 -20.57 -0.10 -12.66
CA LYS A 83 -20.22 1.25 -12.18
C LYS A 83 -18.89 1.30 -11.45
N GLU A 84 -18.56 0.26 -10.68
CA GLU A 84 -17.24 0.14 -10.07
C GLU A 84 -16.14 0.05 -11.14
N VAL A 85 -16.39 -0.67 -12.23
CA VAL A 85 -15.47 -0.74 -13.37
C VAL A 85 -15.20 0.65 -13.96
N ASP A 86 -16.23 1.47 -14.15
CA ASP A 86 -16.06 2.84 -14.65
C ASP A 86 -15.33 3.72 -13.62
N PHE A 87 -15.64 3.57 -12.33
CA PHE A 87 -14.93 4.26 -11.24
C PHE A 87 -13.43 3.96 -11.24
N PHE A 88 -13.03 2.68 -11.36
CA PHE A 88 -11.60 2.32 -11.38
C PHE A 88 -10.87 2.85 -12.63
N LYS A 89 -11.56 2.95 -13.77
CA LYS A 89 -10.97 3.58 -14.96
C LYS A 89 -10.72 5.07 -14.75
N GLU A 90 -11.67 5.77 -14.13
CA GLU A 90 -11.52 7.19 -13.80
C GLU A 90 -10.42 7.40 -12.75
N LEU A 91 -10.34 6.52 -11.75
CA LEU A 91 -9.26 6.52 -10.76
C LEU A 91 -7.89 6.33 -11.41
N HIS A 92 -7.75 5.35 -12.30
CA HIS A 92 -6.50 5.08 -13.03
C HIS A 92 -6.08 6.28 -13.90
N ALA A 93 -7.03 6.92 -14.57
CA ALA A 93 -6.76 8.15 -15.32
C ALA A 93 -6.32 9.31 -14.39
N LEU A 94 -6.86 9.37 -13.18
CA LEU A 94 -6.47 10.34 -12.17
C LEU A 94 -5.05 10.08 -11.65
N GLU A 95 -4.68 8.82 -11.42
CA GLU A 95 -3.33 8.42 -11.01
C GLU A 95 -2.29 8.88 -12.03
N ILE A 96 -2.52 8.67 -13.32
CA ILE A 96 -1.62 9.16 -14.39
C ILE A 96 -1.50 10.68 -14.37
N LYS A 97 -2.62 11.40 -14.19
CA LYS A 97 -2.59 12.86 -14.14
C LYS A 97 -1.69 13.35 -13.01
N TYR A 98 -1.81 12.76 -11.81
CA TYR A 98 -1.02 13.17 -10.65
C TYR A 98 0.43 12.68 -10.72
N GLU A 99 0.69 11.53 -11.34
CA GLU A 99 2.06 11.09 -11.62
C GLU A 99 2.83 12.15 -12.44
N SER A 100 2.19 12.72 -13.47
CA SER A 100 2.81 13.81 -14.25
C SER A 100 3.12 15.04 -13.42
N ILE A 101 2.33 15.33 -12.38
CA ILE A 101 2.55 16.47 -11.48
C ILE A 101 3.71 16.19 -10.53
N PHE A 102 3.78 14.97 -9.99
CA PHE A 102 4.84 14.56 -9.06
C PHE A 102 6.18 14.30 -9.74
N LYS A 103 6.18 14.05 -11.06
CA LYS A 103 7.39 13.77 -11.84
C LYS A 103 8.52 14.77 -11.58
N SER A 104 8.23 16.07 -11.56
CA SER A 104 9.25 17.11 -11.31
C SER A 104 9.84 17.04 -9.90
N LEU A 105 9.04 16.65 -8.91
CA LEU A 105 9.49 16.44 -7.53
C LEU A 105 10.41 15.22 -7.43
N TYR A 106 10.06 14.13 -8.12
CA TYR A 106 10.88 12.92 -8.16
C TYR A 106 12.20 13.12 -8.91
N ASP A 107 12.17 13.83 -10.05
CA ASP A 107 13.39 14.20 -10.78
C ASP A 107 14.33 15.07 -9.91
N LYS A 108 13.76 15.99 -9.13
CA LYS A 108 14.53 16.81 -8.18
C LYS A 108 15.10 15.97 -7.03
N ARG A 109 14.30 15.07 -6.44
CA ARG A 109 14.77 14.12 -5.41
C ARG A 109 15.93 13.28 -5.94
N ALA A 110 15.80 12.69 -7.13
CA ALA A 110 16.85 11.88 -7.74
C ALA A 110 18.15 12.68 -7.94
N SER A 111 18.04 13.95 -8.34
CA SER A 111 19.19 14.86 -8.49
C SER A 111 19.89 15.15 -7.15
N ILE A 112 19.13 15.29 -6.07
CA ILE A 112 19.68 15.50 -4.72
C ILE A 112 20.34 14.22 -4.20
N VAL A 113 19.66 13.08 -4.31
CA VAL A 113 20.13 11.77 -3.83
C VAL A 113 21.42 11.36 -4.54
N SER A 114 21.52 11.59 -5.85
CA SER A 114 22.74 11.30 -6.64
C SER A 114 23.86 12.35 -6.49
N GLY A 115 23.56 13.50 -5.87
CA GLY A 115 24.52 14.61 -5.75
C GLY A 115 24.70 15.43 -7.02
N ALA A 116 23.85 15.23 -8.05
CA ALA A 116 23.83 16.06 -9.25
C ALA A 116 23.34 17.50 -8.98
N TYR A 117 22.59 17.71 -7.89
CA TYR A 117 22.09 19.00 -7.45
C TYR A 117 22.25 19.17 -5.94
N PHE A 118 22.84 20.29 -5.53
CA PHE A 118 22.94 20.69 -4.13
C PHE A 118 21.84 21.72 -3.80
N PRO A 119 20.90 21.42 -2.88
CA PRO A 119 19.86 22.35 -2.49
C PRO A 119 20.41 23.63 -1.86
N THR A 120 19.69 24.73 -2.04
CA THR A 120 19.98 25.99 -1.32
C THR A 120 19.50 25.92 0.13
N ASP A 121 20.06 26.73 1.03
CA ASP A 121 19.65 26.79 2.44
C ASP A 121 18.13 26.93 2.61
N LYS A 122 17.51 27.78 1.78
CA LYS A 122 16.06 28.00 1.78
C LYS A 122 15.26 26.76 1.39
N GLU A 123 15.81 25.88 0.56
CA GLU A 123 15.15 24.63 0.17
C GLU A 123 15.33 23.52 1.21
N CYS A 124 16.33 23.65 2.08
CA CYS A 124 16.52 22.80 3.25
C CYS A 124 15.62 23.22 4.43
N GLU A 125 15.00 24.41 4.37
CA GLU A 125 13.99 24.84 5.33
C GLU A 125 12.64 24.15 5.04
N PHE A 126 12.25 23.25 5.93
CA PHE A 126 10.93 22.61 5.87
C PHE A 126 9.88 23.54 6.49
N GLN A 127 8.99 24.08 5.67
CA GLN A 127 7.90 24.95 6.10
C GLN A 127 6.64 24.11 6.31
N THR A 128 6.22 23.98 7.57
CA THR A 128 5.03 23.24 7.96
C THR A 128 4.33 23.92 9.13
N ASP A 129 3.01 23.87 9.14
CA ASP A 129 2.17 24.37 10.25
C ASP A 129 1.90 23.26 11.29
N SER A 130 2.44 22.06 11.08
CA SER A 130 2.27 20.91 11.97
C SER A 130 3.35 20.87 13.05
N ASP A 131 2.96 20.94 14.32
CA ASP A 131 3.89 20.92 15.47
C ASP A 131 4.85 19.71 15.43
N LYS A 132 4.36 18.53 15.03
CA LYS A 132 5.19 17.32 14.94
C LYS A 132 6.25 17.39 13.84
N GLU A 133 5.91 18.00 12.72
CA GLU A 133 6.84 18.16 11.61
C GLU A 133 7.84 19.29 11.87
N LEU A 134 7.43 20.33 12.62
CA LEU A 134 8.32 21.36 13.14
C LEU A 134 9.34 20.77 14.13
N GLU A 135 8.92 19.90 15.05
CA GLU A 135 9.82 19.19 15.97
C GLU A 135 10.88 18.37 15.22
N LEU A 136 10.47 17.59 14.21
CA LEU A 136 11.39 16.80 13.38
C LEU A 136 12.37 17.70 12.61
N SER A 137 11.88 18.80 12.05
CA SER A 137 12.71 19.79 11.35
C SER A 137 13.75 20.42 12.27
N ASN A 138 13.35 20.77 13.49
CA ASN A 138 14.25 21.31 14.51
C ASN A 138 15.30 20.27 14.95
N GLU A 139 14.92 19.00 15.11
CA GLU A 139 15.86 17.94 15.47
C GLU A 139 16.93 17.73 14.38
N ILE A 140 16.52 17.75 13.10
CA ILE A 140 17.46 17.68 11.97
C ILE A 140 18.40 18.88 11.98
N GLN A 141 17.88 20.11 12.15
CA GLN A 141 18.69 21.32 12.21
C GLN A 141 19.68 21.32 13.40
N GLN A 142 19.27 20.80 14.56
CA GLN A 142 20.16 20.65 15.72
C GLN A 142 21.28 19.65 15.44
N LYS A 143 20.98 18.51 14.83
CA LYS A 143 21.99 17.52 14.42
C LYS A 143 22.98 18.12 13.42
N VAL A 144 22.52 18.91 12.45
CA VAL A 144 23.40 19.60 11.50
C VAL A 144 24.36 20.56 12.21
N LYS A 145 23.86 21.40 13.14
CA LYS A 145 24.69 22.35 13.90
C LYS A 145 25.74 21.67 14.78
N LEU A 146 25.39 20.54 15.41
CA LEU A 146 26.33 19.77 16.26
C LEU A 146 27.48 19.14 15.45
N VAL A 147 27.26 18.81 14.18
CA VAL A 147 28.31 18.30 13.29
C VAL A 147 29.28 19.43 12.93
N ASP A 148 28.76 20.63 12.64
CA ASP A 148 29.56 21.81 12.29
C ASP A 148 30.49 22.27 13.44
N ASP A 149 30.03 22.19 14.70
CA ASP A 149 30.79 22.58 15.89
C ASP A 149 31.90 21.56 16.31
N THR A 150 31.90 20.34 15.76
CA THR A 150 32.85 19.27 16.17
C THR A 150 33.96 18.98 15.17
N THR A 151 33.91 19.60 13.98
CA THR A 151 34.94 19.46 12.94
C THR A 151 35.55 20.81 12.59
N ASP A 152 36.67 21.15 13.24
CA ASP A 152 37.63 22.13 12.69
C ASP A 152 38.19 21.56 11.37
N ASN A 153 37.50 21.78 10.25
CA ASN A 153 38.02 21.90 8.89
C ASN A 153 36.84 22.10 7.92
N GLU A 154 36.81 23.28 7.29
CA GLU A 154 36.24 23.47 5.96
C GLU A 154 36.78 22.39 5.02
N THR A 155 36.03 21.33 4.80
CA THR A 155 35.94 20.66 3.51
C THR A 155 34.55 20.07 3.45
N GLU A 156 33.68 20.64 2.59
CA GLU A 156 32.83 19.77 1.77
C GLU A 156 33.74 18.62 1.35
N ASP A 157 33.57 17.42 1.90
CA ASP A 157 34.35 16.29 1.43
C ASP A 157 34.03 16.22 -0.06
N PRO A 158 34.99 16.52 -0.96
CA PRO A 158 34.71 16.60 -2.39
C PRO A 158 34.27 15.25 -2.96
N ASN A 159 34.34 14.20 -2.13
CA ASN A 159 33.92 12.85 -2.41
C ASN A 159 32.49 12.52 -1.91
N ILE A 160 31.83 13.37 -1.11
CA ILE A 160 30.42 13.19 -0.75
C ILE A 160 29.56 13.67 -1.93
N LYS A 161 29.18 12.71 -2.78
CA LYS A 161 28.22 12.92 -3.86
C LYS A 161 26.84 12.45 -3.41
N GLY A 162 25.98 13.39 -3.06
CA GLY A 162 24.58 13.10 -2.72
C GLY A 162 24.40 12.43 -1.37
N ILE A 163 23.38 11.58 -1.24
CA ILE A 163 23.03 10.88 0.00
C ILE A 163 23.39 9.40 -0.15
N PRO A 164 24.48 8.91 0.49
CA PRO A 164 24.87 7.52 0.41
C PRO A 164 23.79 6.56 0.90
N ASP A 165 23.69 5.39 0.27
CA ASP A 165 22.81 4.29 0.66
C ASP A 165 21.33 4.70 0.85
N PHE A 166 20.86 5.79 0.22
CA PHE A 166 19.52 6.34 0.43
C PHE A 166 18.41 5.30 0.22
N TRP A 167 18.41 4.62 -0.94
CA TRP A 167 17.37 3.64 -1.26
C TRP A 167 17.52 2.33 -0.51
N LEU A 168 18.75 1.85 -0.28
CA LEU A 168 19.00 0.69 0.58
C LEU A 168 18.45 0.95 1.99
N THR A 169 18.74 2.12 2.55
CA THR A 169 18.22 2.54 3.85
C THR A 169 16.69 2.64 3.81
N ALA A 170 16.10 3.25 2.78
CA ALA A 170 14.65 3.34 2.64
C ALA A 170 13.98 1.95 2.59
N PHE A 171 14.55 1.01 1.83
CA PHE A 171 14.02 -0.35 1.72
C PHE A 171 14.17 -1.15 3.01
N LYS A 172 15.29 -1.03 3.72
CA LYS A 172 15.47 -1.67 5.04
C LYS A 172 14.53 -1.14 6.11
N ASN A 173 14.03 0.08 5.97
CA ASN A 173 13.04 0.66 6.87
C ASN A 173 11.59 0.35 6.47
N ALA A 174 11.37 -0.32 5.34
CA ALA A 174 10.04 -0.76 4.89
C ALA A 174 9.86 -2.26 5.21
N PRO A 175 9.02 -2.64 6.19
CA PRO A 175 8.96 -4.03 6.70
C PRO A 175 8.80 -5.10 5.61
N SER A 176 7.88 -4.90 4.67
CA SER A 176 7.61 -5.86 3.60
C SER A 176 8.76 -6.03 2.60
N ILE A 177 9.64 -5.04 2.48
CA ILE A 177 10.78 -5.07 1.54
C ILE A 177 12.04 -5.53 2.27
N ALA A 178 12.22 -5.13 3.52
CA ALA A 178 13.39 -5.45 4.34
C ALA A 178 13.61 -6.97 4.45
N ASP A 179 12.53 -7.73 4.66
CA ASP A 179 12.57 -9.20 4.75
C ASP A 179 12.93 -9.88 3.42
N MET A 180 12.86 -9.16 2.30
CA MET A 180 13.22 -9.65 0.97
C MET A 180 14.68 -9.37 0.59
N ILE A 181 15.39 -8.53 1.34
CA ILE A 181 16.77 -8.13 1.04
C ILE A 181 17.73 -9.05 1.80
N GLU A 182 18.55 -9.79 1.06
CA GLU A 182 19.60 -10.63 1.64
C GLU A 182 20.94 -9.87 1.76
N GLU A 183 21.86 -10.38 2.58
CA GLU A 183 23.17 -9.74 2.81
C GLU A 183 23.97 -9.50 1.52
N HIS A 184 23.78 -10.36 0.51
CA HIS A 184 24.47 -10.26 -0.77
C HIS A 184 23.85 -9.23 -1.72
N ASP A 185 22.60 -8.82 -1.49
CA ASP A 185 21.91 -7.77 -2.25
C ASP A 185 22.35 -6.38 -1.82
N GLU A 186 22.75 -6.21 -0.56
CA GLU A 186 23.14 -4.92 0.00
C GLU A 186 24.20 -4.19 -0.85
N PRO A 187 25.37 -4.77 -1.20
CA PRO A 187 26.37 -4.05 -2.00
C PRO A 187 25.86 -3.67 -3.40
N ILE A 188 24.89 -4.41 -3.95
CA ILE A 188 24.26 -4.09 -5.24
C ILE A 188 23.33 -2.88 -5.06
N LEU A 189 22.50 -2.89 -4.02
CA LEU A 189 21.53 -1.83 -3.72
C LEU A 189 22.18 -0.51 -3.31
N LYS A 190 23.46 -0.49 -2.93
CA LYS A 190 24.21 0.77 -2.74
C LYS A 190 24.37 1.57 -4.02
N HIS A 191 24.33 0.91 -5.17
CA HIS A 191 24.39 1.55 -6.49
C HIS A 191 23.02 2.01 -7.00
N LEU A 192 21.94 1.78 -6.25
CA LEU A 192 20.59 2.20 -6.63
C LEU A 192 20.43 3.71 -6.39
N ILE A 193 20.25 4.48 -7.46
CA ILE A 193 20.18 5.96 -7.41
C ILE A 193 18.75 6.50 -7.49
N ASP A 194 17.82 5.78 -8.13
CA ASP A 194 16.41 6.17 -8.19
C ASP A 194 15.50 4.96 -8.36
N VAL A 195 14.27 5.10 -7.88
CA VAL A 195 13.19 4.12 -8.10
C VAL A 195 11.99 4.89 -8.60
N ARG A 196 11.50 4.51 -9.79
CA ARG A 196 10.37 5.16 -10.46
C ARG A 196 9.23 4.18 -10.65
N ALA A 197 8.02 4.66 -10.42
CA ALA A 197 6.81 4.00 -10.85
C ALA A 197 6.26 4.79 -12.03
N THR A 198 6.05 4.13 -13.18
CA THR A 198 5.41 4.72 -14.35
C THR A 198 4.14 3.99 -14.69
N THR A 199 3.03 4.71 -14.67
CA THR A 199 1.69 4.18 -14.90
C THR A 199 1.32 4.29 -16.37
N HIS A 200 0.78 3.21 -16.93
CA HIS A 200 0.42 3.10 -18.34
C HIS A 200 -1.09 2.95 -18.50
N MET A 201 -1.64 3.52 -19.58
CA MET A 201 -3.08 3.39 -19.88
C MET A 201 -3.44 2.07 -20.54
N GLU A 202 -2.58 1.53 -21.42
CA GLU A 202 -2.86 0.33 -22.19
C GLU A 202 -1.58 -0.52 -22.37
N PRO A 203 -1.52 -1.73 -21.78
CA PRO A 203 -2.47 -2.22 -20.78
C PRO A 203 -2.46 -1.34 -19.53
N MET A 204 -3.61 -1.15 -18.87
CA MET A 204 -3.67 -0.45 -17.58
C MET A 204 -2.66 -1.07 -16.63
N GLY A 205 -1.88 -0.32 -15.88
CA GLY A 205 -0.89 -0.90 -14.97
C GLY A 205 0.25 0.06 -14.71
N TYR A 206 1.33 -0.44 -14.13
CA TYR A 206 2.54 0.34 -13.92
C TYR A 206 3.79 -0.52 -14.07
N THR A 207 4.91 0.15 -14.31
CA THR A 207 6.25 -0.42 -14.32
C THR A 207 7.05 0.20 -13.18
N LEU A 208 7.76 -0.63 -12.42
CA LEU A 208 8.80 -0.17 -11.51
C LEU A 208 10.13 -0.21 -12.23
N GLU A 209 10.84 0.90 -12.25
CA GLU A 209 12.16 1.07 -12.81
C GLU A 209 13.16 1.31 -11.68
N PHE A 210 14.26 0.54 -11.68
CA PHE A 210 15.32 0.64 -10.69
C PHE A 210 16.57 1.16 -11.38
N HIS A 211 16.91 2.42 -11.12
CA HIS A 211 17.98 3.11 -11.83
C HIS A 211 19.28 2.92 -11.05
N PHE A 212 20.28 2.30 -11.69
CA PHE A 212 21.58 2.02 -11.09
C PHE A 212 22.68 2.87 -11.72
N GLU A 213 23.63 3.30 -10.90
CA GLU A 213 24.91 3.78 -11.40
C GLU A 213 25.78 2.61 -11.93
N PRO A 214 26.80 2.89 -12.76
CA PRO A 214 27.72 1.86 -13.22
C PRO A 214 28.36 1.10 -12.05
N ASN A 215 28.25 -0.23 -12.08
CA ASN A 215 28.70 -1.10 -11.01
C ASN A 215 29.36 -2.38 -11.55
N GLU A 216 29.95 -3.19 -10.67
CA GLU A 216 30.68 -4.42 -11.03
C GLU A 216 29.78 -5.66 -11.18
N TYR A 217 28.50 -5.58 -10.78
CA TYR A 217 27.58 -6.72 -10.72
C TYR A 217 26.85 -6.93 -12.05
N PHE A 218 26.43 -5.85 -12.73
CA PHE A 218 25.74 -5.91 -14.01
C PHE A 218 25.93 -4.63 -14.85
N THR A 219 25.59 -4.71 -16.14
CA THR A 219 25.70 -3.59 -17.09
C THR A 219 24.40 -2.80 -17.29
N ASN A 220 23.28 -3.30 -16.76
CA ASN A 220 21.99 -2.63 -16.82
C ASN A 220 22.01 -1.32 -16.02
N SER A 221 21.44 -0.26 -16.59
CA SER A 221 21.25 1.02 -15.90
C SER A 221 19.83 1.21 -15.38
N VAL A 222 18.87 0.44 -15.90
CA VAL A 222 17.43 0.40 -15.52
C VAL A 222 16.93 -1.04 -15.64
#